data_AF-A0A7R9AIH6-F1
#
_entry.id   AF-A0A7R9AIH6-F1
#
_cell.length_a   1.000
_cell.length_b   1.000
_cell.length_c   1.000
_cell.angle_alpha   90.00
_cell.angle_beta   90.00
_cell.angle_gamma   90.00
#
_symmetry.space_group_name_H-M   'P 1'
#
loop_
_entity.id
_entity.type
_entity.pdbx_description
1 polymer ?
#
loop_
_entity_poly.entity_id
_entity_poly.type
_entity_poly.pdbx_seq_one_letter_code
_entity_poly.pdbx_strand_id
1 'polypeptide(L)'
;MNIVLPLLEEIIKHYPEGRAFVTKTVEELLFKGYYLPFIEDVASFLIMNLTLSEEFVQDMLSQLLPPDMWDFHFAFYRDIARNGTVDGPYLVGTGEDDPSDFGRIHLWHGESMHYMEPWSSEECNAINGTDGTVFPPFVDTETLLYTFVTD
;
A
#
# COMPACT_ATOMS: atom_id res chain seq x y z
N MET A 1 24.73 9.82 -2.79
CA MET A 1 24.27 10.60 -1.63
C MET A 1 22.89 11.12 -1.98
N ASN A 2 21.83 10.63 -1.33
CA ASN A 2 20.45 10.98 -1.65
C ASN A 2 20.15 12.40 -1.13
N ILE A 3 20.10 13.38 -2.03
CA ILE A 3 19.87 14.81 -1.68
C ILE A 3 18.39 15.12 -1.45
N VAL A 4 17.48 14.20 -1.81
CA VAL A 4 16.04 14.46 -1.77
C VAL A 4 15.52 14.55 -0.34
N LEU A 5 15.97 13.67 0.56
CA LEU A 5 15.53 13.66 1.96
C LEU A 5 15.91 14.96 2.71
N PRO A 6 17.18 15.43 2.70
CA PRO A 6 17.54 16.71 3.31
C PRO A 6 16.79 17.91 2.69
N LEU A 7 16.54 17.88 1.38
CA LEU A 7 15.78 18.92 0.70
C LEU A 7 14.31 18.94 1.15
N LEU A 8 13.69 17.77 1.24
CA LEU A 8 12.33 17.60 1.72
C LEU A 8 12.20 18.10 3.17
N GLU A 9 13.13 17.74 4.05
CA GLU A 9 13.16 18.20 5.44
C GLU A 9 13.24 19.72 5.58
N GLU A 10 13.88 20.41 4.63
CA GLU A 10 13.98 21.87 4.65
C GLU A 10 12.74 22.54 4.05
N ILE A 11 12.24 22.03 2.92
CA ILE A 11 11.05 22.59 2.26
C ILE A 11 9.82 22.41 3.15
N ILE A 12 9.63 21.22 3.75
CA ILE A 12 8.42 20.89 4.53
C ILE A 12 8.17 21.85 5.70
N LYS A 13 9.23 22.41 6.31
CA LYS A 13 9.13 23.39 7.41
C LYS A 13 8.38 24.67 7.03
N HIS A 14 8.33 24.99 5.75
CA HIS A 14 7.69 26.20 5.22
C HIS A 14 6.21 26.01 4.93
N TYR A 15 5.69 24.78 5.09
CA TYR A 15 4.32 24.42 4.75
C TYR A 15 3.46 24.12 5.98
N PRO A 16 2.20 24.61 6.05
CA PRO A 16 1.25 24.22 7.10
C PRO A 16 1.03 22.71 7.17
N GLU A 17 0.99 22.05 6.02
CA GLU A 17 0.87 20.59 5.87
C GLU A 17 2.11 19.84 6.40
N GLY A 18 3.23 20.53 6.56
CA GLY A 18 4.46 19.98 7.13
C GLY A 18 4.47 19.91 8.66
N ARG A 19 3.42 20.40 9.31
CA ARG A 19 3.26 20.29 10.77
C ARG A 19 2.80 18.90 11.15
N ALA A 20 3.17 18.45 12.36
CA ALA A 20 2.75 17.16 12.89
C ALA A 20 1.22 16.97 12.98
N PHE A 21 0.46 18.07 13.05
CA PHE A 21 -0.99 18.05 13.10
C PHE A 21 -1.56 18.95 11.99
N VAL A 22 -2.51 18.38 11.23
CA VAL A 22 -3.25 19.08 10.18
C VAL A 22 -4.75 19.00 10.47
N THR A 23 -5.51 19.98 9.97
CA THR A 23 -6.98 19.96 10.01
C THR A 23 -7.49 19.83 8.60
N LYS A 24 -8.23 18.74 8.34
CA LYS A 24 -8.81 18.39 7.04
C LYS A 24 -10.19 17.78 7.28
N THR A 25 -11.04 17.79 6.26
CA THR A 25 -12.34 17.13 6.31
C THR A 25 -12.17 15.60 6.29
N VAL A 26 -13.22 14.88 6.71
CA VAL A 26 -13.25 13.41 6.61
C VAL A 26 -13.08 12.96 5.15
N GLU A 27 -13.73 13.63 4.21
CA GLU A 27 -13.62 13.32 2.78
C GLU A 27 -12.20 13.50 2.24
N GLU A 28 -11.52 14.58 2.62
CA GLU A 28 -10.13 14.84 2.23
C GLU A 28 -9.16 13.83 2.82
N LEU A 29 -9.35 13.42 4.09
CA LEU A 29 -8.47 12.44 4.73
C LEU A 29 -8.70 11.02 4.22
N LEU A 30 -9.94 10.66 3.90
CA LEU A 30 -10.28 9.28 3.55
C LEU A 30 -10.24 9.03 2.05
N PHE A 31 -10.79 9.90 1.19
CA PHE A 31 -11.09 9.53 -0.20
C PHE A 31 -10.55 10.51 -1.24
N LYS A 32 -10.84 11.80 -1.09
CA LYS A 32 -10.49 12.82 -2.08
C LYS A 32 -8.98 13.07 -2.11
N GLY A 33 -8.35 12.98 -0.95
CA GLY A 33 -6.99 13.40 -0.71
C GLY A 33 -6.89 14.91 -0.53
N TYR A 34 -5.92 15.32 0.28
CA TYR A 34 -5.48 16.71 0.33
C TYR A 34 -4.11 16.86 -0.34
N TYR A 35 -3.95 17.98 -1.05
CA TYR A 35 -2.75 18.31 -1.78
C TYR A 35 -1.57 18.64 -0.85
N LEU A 36 -0.38 18.17 -1.23
CA LEU A 36 0.89 18.30 -0.52
C LEU A 36 1.84 19.22 -1.32
N PRO A 37 1.74 20.55 -1.16
CA PRO A 37 2.52 21.51 -1.96
C PRO A 37 4.04 21.33 -1.82
N PHE A 38 4.52 20.90 -0.65
CA PHE A 38 5.94 20.69 -0.42
C PHE A 38 6.55 19.59 -1.32
N ILE A 39 5.76 18.62 -1.77
CA ILE A 39 6.26 17.55 -2.66
C ILE A 39 6.46 18.10 -4.07
N GLU A 40 5.50 18.88 -4.57
CA GLU A 40 5.61 19.55 -5.88
C GLU A 40 6.78 20.54 -5.90
N ASP A 41 7.01 21.25 -4.80
CA ASP A 41 8.16 22.15 -4.66
C ASP A 41 9.50 21.41 -4.69
N VAL A 42 9.59 20.24 -4.04
CA VAL A 42 10.77 19.37 -4.15
C VAL A 42 10.99 18.97 -5.60
N ALA A 43 9.93 18.52 -6.29
CA ALA A 43 10.01 18.13 -7.70
C ALA A 43 10.48 19.31 -8.58
N SER A 44 9.88 20.48 -8.39
CA SER A 44 10.18 21.71 -9.12
C SER A 44 11.61 22.20 -8.87
N PHE A 45 12.09 22.11 -7.63
CA PHE A 45 13.48 22.42 -7.29
C PHE A 45 14.46 21.50 -8.01
N LEU A 46 14.19 20.20 -8.03
CA LEU A 46 15.03 19.21 -8.72
C LEU A 46 15.09 19.47 -10.23
N ILE A 47 13.95 19.75 -10.86
CA ILE A 47 13.88 20.06 -12.30
C ILE A 47 14.64 21.35 -12.60
N MET A 48 14.36 22.44 -11.88
CA MET A 48 14.88 23.76 -12.23
C MET A 48 16.35 23.96 -11.84
N ASN A 49 16.77 23.54 -10.64
CA ASN A 49 18.12 23.84 -10.13
C ASN A 49 19.15 22.78 -10.50
N LEU A 50 18.73 21.54 -10.73
CA LEU A 50 19.62 20.46 -11.16
C LEU A 50 19.49 20.14 -12.66
N THR A 51 18.62 20.85 -13.38
CA THR A 51 18.35 20.65 -14.83
C THR A 51 18.00 19.20 -15.16
N LEU A 52 17.30 18.52 -14.24
CA LEU A 52 16.88 17.13 -14.42
C LEU A 52 15.67 17.07 -15.35
N SER A 53 15.58 16.01 -16.15
CA SER A 53 14.38 15.77 -16.96
C SER A 53 13.19 15.44 -16.06
N GLU A 54 11.99 15.78 -16.51
CA GLU A 54 10.75 15.41 -15.80
C GLU A 54 10.68 13.91 -15.56
N GLU A 55 11.03 13.09 -16.56
CA GLU A 55 11.06 11.63 -16.44
C GLU A 55 12.00 11.14 -15.33
N PHE A 56 13.19 11.74 -15.21
CA PHE A 56 14.13 11.37 -14.16
C PHE A 56 13.62 11.79 -12.77
N VAL A 57 12.98 12.96 -12.65
CA VAL A 57 12.39 13.39 -11.37
C VAL A 57 11.19 12.51 -10.99
N GLN A 58 10.37 12.10 -11.96
CA GLN A 58 9.29 11.14 -11.73
C GLN A 58 9.81 9.77 -11.28
N ASP A 59 10.91 9.28 -11.87
CA ASP A 59 11.58 8.06 -11.41
C ASP A 59 12.16 8.20 -9.98
N MET A 60 12.68 9.37 -9.63
CA MET A 60 13.12 9.63 -8.25
C MET A 60 11.96 9.69 -7.26
N LEU A 61 10.83 10.30 -7.66
CA LEU A 61 9.64 10.41 -6.83
C LEU A 61 8.92 9.08 -6.67
N SER A 62 8.91 8.23 -7.70
CA SER A 62 8.30 6.89 -7.63
C SER A 62 9.01 5.97 -6.64
N GLN A 63 10.30 6.20 -6.39
CA GLN A 63 11.06 5.52 -5.35
C GLN A 63 10.76 6.02 -3.93
N LEU A 64 10.17 7.22 -3.80
CA LEU A 64 9.88 7.86 -2.51
C LEU A 64 8.41 7.82 -2.13
N LEU A 65 7.52 7.83 -3.13
CA LEU A 65 6.09 7.97 -2.97
C LEU A 65 5.37 6.78 -3.60
N PRO A 66 4.34 6.24 -2.93
CA PRO A 66 3.50 5.22 -3.53
C PRO A 66 2.76 5.79 -4.76
N PRO A 67 2.36 4.93 -5.71
CA PRO A 67 1.67 5.35 -6.93
C PRO A 67 0.47 6.28 -6.72
N ASP A 68 -0.33 6.05 -5.67
CA ASP A 68 -1.52 6.86 -5.36
C ASP A 68 -1.21 8.30 -4.90
N MET A 69 0.07 8.62 -4.69
CA MET A 69 0.55 9.95 -4.31
C MET A 69 1.35 10.66 -5.41
N TRP A 70 1.49 10.07 -6.61
CA TRP A 70 2.27 10.68 -7.70
C TRP A 70 1.67 11.99 -8.23
N ASP A 71 0.39 12.26 -7.96
CA ASP A 71 -0.26 13.54 -8.21
C ASP A 71 -0.26 14.49 -6.98
N PHE A 72 0.64 14.22 -6.03
CA PHE A 72 0.90 15.03 -4.84
C PHE A 72 -0.29 15.14 -3.86
N HIS A 73 -1.21 14.18 -3.89
CA HIS A 73 -2.31 14.11 -2.93
C HIS A 73 -2.12 12.93 -1.97
N PHE A 74 -2.53 13.11 -0.72
CA PHE A 74 -2.57 12.03 0.27
C PHE A 74 -3.98 11.83 0.82
N ALA A 75 -4.43 10.58 0.89
CA ALA A 75 -5.55 10.12 1.69
C ALA A 75 -5.39 8.61 2.01
N PHE A 76 -6.04 8.14 3.08
CA PHE A 76 -5.90 6.75 3.56
C PHE A 76 -6.50 5.70 2.64
N TYR A 77 -7.63 6.02 2.00
CA TYR A 77 -8.33 5.16 1.05
C TYR A 77 -8.43 5.81 -0.33
N ARG A 78 -7.53 6.77 -0.60
CA ARG A 78 -7.38 7.33 -1.93
C ARG A 78 -6.59 6.34 -2.72
N ASP A 79 -7.33 5.53 -3.42
CA ASP A 79 -6.75 4.53 -4.26
C ASP A 79 -7.32 4.77 -5.65
N ILE A 80 -6.53 5.49 -6.46
CA ILE A 80 -6.84 5.66 -7.88
C ILE A 80 -6.93 4.26 -8.52
N ALA A 81 -6.27 3.26 -7.92
CA ALA A 81 -6.22 1.88 -8.31
C ALA A 81 -7.09 0.90 -7.49
N ARG A 82 -7.92 1.29 -6.48
CA ARG A 82 -8.92 0.37 -5.84
C ARG A 82 -10.36 0.66 -6.21
N ASN A 83 -10.72 1.88 -6.61
CA ASN A 83 -12.12 2.14 -6.95
C ASN A 83 -12.50 1.44 -8.27
N GLY A 84 -13.19 0.30 -8.15
CA GLY A 84 -13.59 -0.52 -9.29
C GLY A 84 -12.50 -1.47 -9.80
N THR A 85 -11.46 -1.74 -9.01
CA THR A 85 -10.48 -2.78 -9.30
C THR A 85 -10.67 -3.98 -8.38
N VAL A 86 -9.95 -5.07 -8.68
CA VAL A 86 -10.06 -6.35 -7.98
C VAL A 86 -8.71 -6.69 -7.40
N ASP A 87 -8.69 -7.02 -6.11
CA ASP A 87 -7.53 -7.62 -5.46
C ASP A 87 -7.46 -9.11 -5.83
N GLY A 88 -6.27 -9.60 -6.18
CA GLY A 88 -6.03 -10.95 -6.70
C GLY A 88 -5.52 -11.00 -8.15
N PRO A 89 -5.50 -12.18 -8.78
CA PRO A 89 -6.40 -13.32 -8.55
C PRO A 89 -6.03 -14.20 -7.34
N TYR A 90 -7.05 -14.89 -6.81
CA TYR A 90 -6.93 -15.87 -5.73
C TYR A 90 -7.17 -17.29 -6.25
N LEU A 91 -6.38 -18.25 -5.77
CA LEU A 91 -6.70 -19.68 -5.85
C LEU A 91 -7.20 -20.14 -4.49
N VAL A 92 -8.45 -20.57 -4.41
CA VAL A 92 -9.13 -20.90 -3.15
C VAL A 92 -9.65 -22.34 -3.19
N GLY A 93 -9.47 -23.06 -2.08
CA GLY A 93 -9.98 -24.41 -1.90
C GLY A 93 -11.50 -24.48 -1.85
N THR A 94 -12.09 -25.37 -2.66
CA THR A 94 -13.55 -25.56 -2.73
C THR A 94 -14.10 -26.42 -1.58
N GLY A 95 -13.22 -27.16 -0.89
CA GLY A 95 -13.59 -28.12 0.14
C GLY A 95 -14.26 -29.41 -0.37
N GLU A 96 -14.26 -29.67 -1.68
CA GLU A 96 -14.95 -30.82 -2.28
C GLU A 96 -14.34 -32.16 -1.85
N ASP A 97 -13.00 -32.29 -1.93
CA ASP A 97 -12.27 -33.50 -1.54
C ASP A 97 -11.95 -33.55 -0.04
N ASP A 98 -11.70 -32.38 0.56
CA ASP A 98 -11.40 -32.22 1.98
C ASP A 98 -12.13 -30.98 2.54
N PRO A 99 -13.12 -31.13 3.43
CA PRO A 99 -13.80 -30.01 4.05
C PRO A 99 -12.86 -29.04 4.78
N SER A 100 -11.69 -29.51 5.26
CA SER A 100 -10.71 -28.67 5.94
C SER A 100 -10.05 -27.63 5.02
N ASP A 101 -10.15 -27.82 3.70
CA ASP A 101 -9.60 -26.91 2.68
C ASP A 101 -10.60 -25.83 2.24
N PHE A 102 -11.84 -25.88 2.73
CA PHE A 102 -12.89 -24.94 2.33
C PHE A 102 -12.52 -23.48 2.64
N GLY A 103 -12.45 -22.65 1.60
CA GLY A 103 -12.11 -21.23 1.72
C GLY A 103 -10.64 -20.94 1.96
N ARG A 104 -9.77 -21.95 2.03
CA ARG A 104 -8.33 -21.77 2.20
C ARG A 104 -7.74 -21.13 0.96
N ILE A 105 -6.95 -20.07 1.14
CA ILE A 105 -6.20 -19.43 0.06
C ILE A 105 -4.91 -20.21 -0.14
N HIS A 106 -4.73 -20.73 -1.35
CA HIS A 106 -3.51 -21.42 -1.77
C HIS A 106 -2.55 -20.48 -2.48
N LEU A 107 -3.07 -19.60 -3.33
CA LEU A 107 -2.28 -18.61 -4.07
C LEU A 107 -2.96 -17.25 -4.08
N TRP A 108 -2.17 -16.20 -4.00
CA TRP A 108 -2.56 -14.82 -4.27
C TRP A 108 -1.58 -14.22 -5.28
N HIS A 109 -2.11 -13.65 -6.37
CA HIS A 109 -1.32 -13.26 -7.55
C HIS A 109 -0.43 -14.38 -8.13
N GLY A 110 -0.84 -15.64 -7.96
CA GLY A 110 -0.10 -16.82 -8.45
C GLY A 110 1.01 -17.29 -7.51
N GLU A 111 1.24 -16.62 -6.38
CA GLU A 111 2.27 -16.95 -5.40
C GLU A 111 1.67 -17.56 -4.13
N SER A 112 2.38 -18.50 -3.52
CA SER A 112 2.00 -19.12 -2.22
C SER A 112 2.59 -18.39 -1.01
N MET A 113 3.42 -17.39 -1.29
CA MET A 113 4.03 -16.50 -0.31
C MET A 113 3.82 -15.07 -0.78
N HIS A 114 3.90 -14.12 0.15
CA HIS A 114 3.80 -12.72 -0.15
C HIS A 114 4.90 -12.31 -1.14
N TYR A 115 4.50 -11.90 -2.35
CA TYR A 115 5.41 -11.67 -3.47
C TYR A 115 6.43 -10.55 -3.25
N MET A 116 6.17 -9.62 -2.33
CA MET A 116 7.09 -8.52 -2.01
C MET A 116 8.19 -8.92 -0.99
N GLU A 117 8.16 -10.14 -0.44
CA GLU A 117 9.03 -10.60 0.67
C GLU A 117 9.33 -9.51 1.73
N PRO A 118 8.33 -8.76 2.22
CA PRO A 118 8.59 -7.63 3.12
C PRO A 118 9.15 -8.09 4.47
N TRP A 119 8.94 -9.37 4.82
CA TRP A 119 9.35 -9.95 6.09
C TRP A 119 10.60 -10.80 5.95
N SER A 120 11.40 -10.80 7.02
CA SER A 120 12.74 -11.40 7.03
C SER A 120 12.78 -12.93 7.01
N SER A 121 11.65 -13.62 7.19
CA SER A 121 11.60 -15.09 7.19
C SER A 121 10.47 -15.64 6.32
N GLU A 122 10.67 -16.85 5.84
CA GLU A 122 9.74 -17.59 4.99
C GLU A 122 8.38 -17.77 5.66
N GLU A 123 8.38 -18.06 6.97
CA GLU A 123 7.15 -18.26 7.75
C GLU A 123 6.31 -16.98 7.84
N CYS A 124 6.95 -15.81 7.89
CA CYS A 124 6.25 -14.54 7.90
C CYS A 124 5.69 -14.16 6.52
N ASN A 125 6.25 -14.70 5.44
CA ASN A 125 5.75 -14.48 4.08
C ASN A 125 4.70 -15.53 3.66
N ALA A 126 4.49 -16.59 4.44
CA ALA A 126 3.54 -17.64 4.09
C ALA A 126 2.08 -17.13 4.06
N ILE A 127 1.36 -17.45 2.98
CA ILE A 127 -0.08 -17.19 2.88
C ILE A 127 -0.81 -18.34 3.57
N ASN A 128 -1.52 -18.02 4.66
CA ASN A 128 -2.19 -19.01 5.50
C ASN A 128 -3.65 -18.64 5.77
N GLY A 129 -4.51 -19.67 5.77
CA GLY A 129 -5.90 -19.53 6.14
C GLY A 129 -6.80 -19.04 5.02
N THR A 130 -7.87 -18.34 5.37
CA THR A 130 -8.90 -17.85 4.46
C THR A 130 -8.84 -16.32 4.32
N ASP A 131 -9.75 -15.73 3.55
CA ASP A 131 -9.94 -14.26 3.50
C ASP A 131 -10.72 -13.71 4.72
N GLY A 132 -11.07 -14.57 5.68
CA GLY A 132 -11.80 -14.21 6.89
C GLY A 132 -13.31 -14.09 6.71
N THR A 133 -13.84 -14.22 5.48
CA THR A 133 -15.28 -14.23 5.23
C THR A 133 -15.92 -15.58 5.54
N VAL A 134 -15.15 -16.65 5.34
CA VAL A 134 -15.53 -18.04 5.61
C VAL A 134 -14.37 -18.79 6.26
N PHE A 135 -14.69 -19.87 6.98
CA PHE A 135 -13.72 -20.80 7.55
C PHE A 135 -14.16 -22.24 7.27
N PRO A 136 -13.23 -23.21 7.30
CA PRO A 136 -13.59 -24.61 7.23
C PRO A 136 -14.66 -25.00 8.27
N PRO A 137 -15.54 -25.97 7.97
CA PRO A 137 -16.56 -26.44 8.90
C PRO A 137 -15.93 -27.23 10.06
N PHE A 138 -16.75 -27.52 11.08
CA PHE A 138 -16.39 -28.35 12.25
C PHE A 138 -15.31 -27.77 13.18
N VAL A 139 -15.19 -26.44 13.22
CA VAL A 139 -14.31 -25.73 14.16
C VAL A 139 -14.82 -25.85 15.60
N ASP A 140 -13.88 -25.89 16.55
CA ASP A 140 -14.14 -25.84 17.99
C ASP A 140 -13.40 -24.66 18.65
N THR A 141 -13.50 -24.55 19.99
CA THR A 141 -12.89 -23.45 20.75
C THR A 141 -11.36 -23.49 20.79
N GLU A 142 -10.75 -24.61 20.43
CA GLU A 142 -9.30 -24.80 20.41
C GLU A 142 -8.71 -24.61 19.00
N THR A 143 -9.58 -24.50 17.98
CA THR A 143 -9.16 -24.39 16.58
C THR A 143 -8.57 -23.00 16.30
N LEU A 144 -7.33 -22.97 15.82
CA LEU A 144 -6.67 -21.74 15.35
C LEU A 144 -7.15 -21.39 13.94
N LEU A 145 -7.77 -20.21 13.81
CA LEU A 145 -8.25 -19.69 12.54
C LEU A 145 -7.24 -18.67 12.00
N TYR A 146 -6.60 -19.04 10.89
CA TYR A 146 -5.70 -18.14 10.17
C TYR A 146 -6.49 -17.34 9.15
N THR A 147 -6.09 -16.09 8.96
CA THR A 147 -6.66 -15.20 7.95
C THR A 147 -5.54 -14.48 7.24
N PHE A 148 -5.64 -14.40 5.91
CA PHE A 148 -4.77 -13.62 5.08
C PHE A 148 -5.51 -12.35 4.66
N VAL A 149 -4.97 -11.21 5.07
CA VAL A 149 -5.52 -9.87 4.83
C VAL A 149 -4.48 -9.11 4.00
N THR A 150 -4.90 -8.60 2.85
CA THR A 150 -4.03 -7.95 1.87
C THR A 150 -3.91 -6.44 2.06
N ASP A 151 -4.77 -5.83 2.88
CA ASP A 151 -4.80 -4.40 3.18
C ASP A 151 -4.13 -4.00 4.51
#